data_AF-A0A9P6QRD7-F1
#
_entry.id   AF-A0A9P6QRD7-F1
#
_cell.length_a   1.000
_cell.length_b   1.000
_cell.length_c   1.000
_cell.angle_alpha   90.00
_cell.angle_beta   90.00
_cell.angle_gamma   90.00
#
_symmetry.space_group_name_H-M   'P 1'
#
loop_
_entity.id
_entity.type
_entity.pdbx_description
1 polymer ?
#
loop_
_entity_poly.entity_id
_entity_poly.type
_entity_poly.pdbx_seq_one_letter_code
_entity_poly.pdbx_strand_id
1 'polypeptide(L)'
;MSAEKQSVEPARDGKIPEEDPVAPIPHFPSEYKGDIKDELGGIEADAGSLEEEELEESIRLVPKIVRELVSMDDDPTLPTVTFRYFVLSTIFVALGAVISQISWFRTTSASYSMFFVQIVSYWLGNLMARVLPAKDVNLGFFKFSLNPGPFSIKEHVLITLAASAGATSNLGEIIVSVKDIFYDEKMHPLAAIFLMWATIWTGYSFAAIGRNFLLYDPDLIWPSALMQTALYRTLRGEGQSLDVSKKQIRVFWLVLAGVFFWTFLPEYAFPFTSSLAVLCWFAPHNDTVKFVSSGLGGMGFLNFTLNWSNITSNIMVAPWWTQVISFVAFVVSVWILVPIAHFTGAWNGNAFPIMSNRLFTANGTRYPFTELTDEKGQFKQETFDRLGNVYMSTYNLWGIFFGYATFLSAFVQIFLFGRKKIWATIQHLRQRKQHSFKDRLNVLMSAYEEVPLWWYITLFICCFSTMLILIHTQDLYLPWWTYIVGVVLGGLTVVPMGFIYAISAYQVSTGTWNELM
;
A
#
# COMPACT_ATOMS: atom_id res chain seq x y z
N MET A 1 56.30 -27.10 49.52
CA MET A 1 55.95 -27.47 48.13
C MET A 1 56.73 -26.52 47.23
N SER A 2 57.71 -27.07 46.49
CA SER A 2 58.58 -26.51 45.43
C SER A 2 58.44 -25.01 45.10
N ALA A 3 59.44 -24.12 45.27
CA ALA A 3 60.77 -24.03 44.62
C ALA A 3 60.65 -24.18 43.08
N GLU A 4 61.04 -23.24 42.21
CA GLU A 4 62.40 -22.74 42.04
C GLU A 4 62.49 -21.68 40.89
N LYS A 5 63.21 -20.56 41.17
CA LYS A 5 64.15 -19.72 40.38
C LYS A 5 63.92 -19.35 38.89
N GLN A 6 63.98 -18.03 38.56
CA GLN A 6 65.10 -17.24 37.93
C GLN A 6 65.36 -17.60 36.43
N SER A 7 65.64 -16.74 35.44
CA SER A 7 66.13 -15.36 35.35
C SER A 7 66.38 -14.97 33.85
N VAL A 8 66.24 -13.67 33.51
CA VAL A 8 67.11 -12.82 32.61
C VAL A 8 67.05 -12.93 31.06
N GLU A 9 66.47 -11.87 30.42
CA GLU A 9 66.94 -10.94 29.32
C GLU A 9 67.84 -11.42 28.12
N PRO A 10 68.07 -10.60 27.05
CA PRO A 10 67.17 -9.90 26.10
C PRO A 10 67.62 -10.10 24.61
N ALA A 11 66.78 -9.81 23.59
CA ALA A 11 67.29 -9.48 22.23
C ALA A 11 66.26 -8.76 21.35
N ARG A 12 66.72 -7.66 20.75
CA ARG A 12 66.09 -6.86 19.71
C ARG A 12 65.86 -7.69 18.45
N ASP A 13 64.74 -7.47 17.76
CA ASP A 13 64.78 -7.06 16.35
C ASP A 13 63.44 -6.47 15.92
N GLY A 14 63.51 -5.31 15.28
CA GLY A 14 62.35 -4.63 14.74
C GLY A 14 61.78 -5.39 13.56
N LYS A 15 60.46 -5.52 13.52
CA LYS A 15 59.66 -5.61 12.29
C LYS A 15 58.25 -5.14 12.60
N ILE A 16 57.81 -4.21 11.77
CA ILE A 16 56.47 -3.63 11.69
C ILE A 16 55.46 -4.79 11.53
N PRO A 17 54.28 -4.79 12.18
CA PRO A 17 53.27 -5.79 11.87
C PRO A 17 52.83 -5.58 10.42
N GLU A 18 53.02 -6.60 9.58
CA GLU A 18 52.44 -6.69 8.25
C GLU A 18 50.93 -6.41 8.34
N GLU A 19 50.45 -5.51 7.48
CA GLU A 19 49.03 -5.27 7.24
C GLU A 19 48.37 -6.60 6.88
N ASP A 20 47.30 -6.97 7.60
CA ASP A 20 46.38 -8.02 7.18
C ASP A 20 45.95 -7.76 5.73
N PRO A 21 45.94 -8.78 4.85
CA PRO A 21 45.58 -8.57 3.46
C PRO A 21 44.12 -8.11 3.39
N VAL A 22 43.95 -6.87 2.95
CA VAL A 22 42.68 -6.28 2.53
C VAL A 22 41.91 -7.32 1.70
N ALA A 23 40.72 -7.68 2.16
CA ALA A 23 39.82 -8.56 1.42
C ALA A 23 39.67 -8.08 -0.03
N PRO A 24 39.63 -8.98 -1.04
CA PRO A 24 39.62 -8.57 -2.43
C PRO A 24 38.44 -7.64 -2.72
N ILE A 25 38.77 -6.50 -3.33
CA ILE A 25 37.83 -5.48 -3.78
C ILE A 25 36.84 -6.12 -4.76
N PRO A 26 35.51 -5.94 -4.63
CA PRO A 26 34.58 -6.26 -5.70
C PRO A 26 34.83 -5.30 -6.87
N HIS A 27 35.42 -5.79 -7.94
CA HIS A 27 35.64 -5.03 -9.17
C HIS A 27 34.30 -4.63 -9.81
N PHE A 28 34.13 -3.34 -10.13
CA PHE A 28 33.20 -2.94 -11.20
C PHE A 28 33.89 -3.21 -12.55
N PRO A 29 33.17 -3.68 -13.59
CA PRO A 29 33.79 -4.15 -14.81
C PRO A 29 34.22 -2.98 -15.68
N SER A 30 35.46 -2.53 -15.49
CA SER A 30 36.23 -1.82 -16.50
C SER A 30 37.49 -2.65 -16.77
N GLU A 31 37.50 -3.26 -17.95
CA GLU A 31 38.65 -3.92 -18.61
C GLU A 31 39.23 -5.16 -17.91
N TYR A 32 38.61 -6.31 -18.17
CA TYR A 32 39.32 -7.58 -18.24
C TYR A 32 38.92 -8.29 -19.53
N LYS A 33 39.81 -8.29 -20.53
CA LYS A 33 39.72 -9.13 -21.74
C LYS A 33 40.43 -10.45 -21.42
N GLY A 34 39.71 -11.40 -20.87
CA GLY A 34 40.10 -12.80 -20.77
C GLY A 34 38.89 -13.65 -21.14
N ASP A 35 39.07 -14.69 -21.95
CA ASP A 35 38.00 -15.54 -22.48
C ASP A 35 37.23 -16.25 -21.36
N ILE A 36 36.07 -15.71 -20.97
CA ILE A 36 35.09 -16.33 -20.07
C ILE A 36 34.04 -17.04 -20.95
N LYS A 37 34.43 -18.14 -21.60
CA LYS A 37 33.47 -19.02 -22.29
C LYS A 37 33.23 -20.35 -21.59
N ASP A 38 34.11 -20.77 -20.67
CA ASP A 38 34.06 -22.13 -20.12
C ASP A 38 33.56 -22.22 -18.66
N GLU A 39 33.30 -21.10 -17.96
CA GLU A 39 32.71 -21.10 -16.60
C GLU A 39 31.22 -20.72 -16.55
N LEU A 40 30.59 -20.49 -17.71
CA LEU A 40 29.15 -20.16 -17.82
C LEU A 40 28.22 -21.38 -17.88
N GLY A 41 28.73 -22.59 -17.60
CA GLY A 41 27.97 -23.84 -17.63
C GLY A 41 27.08 -24.11 -16.40
N GLY A 42 27.12 -23.25 -15.38
CA GLY A 42 26.33 -23.39 -14.14
C GLY A 42 25.35 -22.24 -13.95
N ILE A 43 24.54 -21.95 -14.96
CA ILE A 43 23.44 -20.99 -14.80
C ILE A 43 22.32 -21.74 -14.07
N GLU A 44 22.07 -21.35 -12.82
CA GLU A 44 20.86 -21.67 -12.07
C GLU A 44 19.65 -21.49 -12.99
N ALA A 45 19.05 -22.61 -13.38
CA ALA A 45 17.80 -22.59 -14.11
C ALA A 45 16.74 -21.96 -13.20
N ASP A 46 16.19 -20.83 -13.63
CA ASP A 46 15.04 -20.21 -12.99
C ASP A 46 13.98 -21.29 -12.77
N ALA A 47 13.51 -21.50 -11.53
CA ALA A 47 12.66 -22.64 -11.17
C ALA A 47 11.34 -22.70 -11.98
N GLY A 48 10.98 -21.63 -12.69
CA GLY A 48 9.87 -21.59 -13.64
C GLY A 48 10.17 -22.19 -15.03
N SER A 49 11.44 -22.42 -15.37
CA SER A 49 11.89 -22.95 -16.67
C SER A 49 12.09 -24.47 -16.70
N LEU A 50 12.07 -25.13 -15.53
CA LEU A 50 12.16 -26.59 -15.39
C LEU A 50 10.78 -27.25 -15.59
N GLU A 51 10.76 -28.45 -16.16
CA GLU A 51 9.53 -29.24 -16.29
C GLU A 51 8.98 -29.58 -14.89
N GLU A 52 7.65 -29.56 -14.71
CA GLU A 52 7.02 -29.76 -13.39
C GLU A 52 7.40 -31.09 -12.73
N GLU A 53 7.83 -32.09 -13.50
CA GLU A 53 8.27 -33.40 -13.02
C GLU A 53 9.70 -33.42 -12.46
N GLU A 54 10.53 -32.40 -12.71
CA GLU A 54 11.91 -32.31 -12.22
C GLU A 54 12.04 -31.49 -10.92
N LEU A 55 11.00 -30.71 -10.57
CA LEU A 55 11.01 -29.85 -9.39
C LEU A 55 10.78 -30.63 -8.10
N GLU A 56 11.40 -30.20 -7.00
CA GLU A 56 11.11 -30.73 -5.66
C GLU A 56 9.62 -30.55 -5.30
N GLU A 57 9.04 -31.49 -4.54
CA GLU A 57 7.64 -31.44 -4.09
C GLU A 57 7.32 -30.12 -3.37
N SER A 58 8.26 -29.60 -2.56
CA SER A 58 8.14 -28.33 -1.84
C SER A 58 8.01 -27.12 -2.78
N ILE A 59 8.66 -27.14 -3.94
CA ILE A 59 8.61 -26.06 -4.93
C ILE A 59 7.34 -26.20 -5.78
N ARG A 60 6.91 -27.42 -6.12
CA ARG A 60 5.66 -27.65 -6.88
C ARG A 60 4.41 -27.11 -6.19
N LEU A 61 4.40 -27.10 -4.85
CA LEU A 61 3.29 -26.54 -4.06
C LEU A 61 3.15 -25.01 -4.20
N VAL A 62 4.18 -24.32 -4.71
CA VAL A 62 4.13 -22.88 -4.96
C VAL A 62 3.51 -22.61 -6.35
N PRO A 63 2.55 -21.69 -6.48
CA PRO A 63 1.97 -21.34 -7.78
C PRO A 63 3.03 -20.95 -8.81
N LYS A 64 2.87 -21.38 -10.06
CA LYS A 64 3.86 -21.16 -11.14
C LYS A 64 4.27 -19.68 -11.30
N ILE A 65 3.29 -18.77 -11.27
CA ILE A 65 3.53 -17.33 -11.39
C ILE A 65 4.42 -16.78 -10.25
N VAL A 66 4.34 -17.37 -9.06
CA VAL A 66 5.19 -17.00 -7.92
C VAL A 66 6.59 -17.60 -8.09
N ARG A 67 6.67 -18.85 -8.56
CA ARG A 67 7.95 -19.53 -8.85
C ARG A 67 8.83 -18.80 -9.86
N GLU A 68 8.23 -18.19 -10.87
CA GLU A 68 8.95 -17.43 -11.91
C GLU A 68 9.45 -16.06 -11.43
N LEU A 69 8.86 -15.50 -10.37
CA LEU A 69 9.10 -14.10 -9.98
C LEU A 69 9.82 -13.96 -8.64
N VAL A 70 9.81 -15.00 -7.80
CA VAL A 70 10.35 -14.97 -6.43
C VAL A 70 11.53 -15.94 -6.33
N SER A 71 12.62 -15.50 -5.68
CA SER A 71 13.75 -16.36 -5.35
C SER A 71 13.33 -17.45 -4.35
N MET A 72 13.80 -18.67 -4.56
CA MET A 72 13.57 -19.82 -3.67
C MET A 72 14.67 -20.04 -2.63
N ASP A 73 15.57 -19.06 -2.53
CA ASP A 73 16.68 -19.03 -1.59
C ASP A 73 16.67 -17.74 -0.77
N ASP A 74 17.07 -17.88 0.49
CA ASP A 74 17.14 -16.79 1.45
C ASP A 74 18.35 -16.98 2.38
N ASP A 75 19.01 -15.87 2.71
CA ASP A 75 20.11 -15.81 3.65
C ASP A 75 19.65 -15.09 4.94
N PRO A 76 19.40 -15.82 6.04
CA PRO A 76 18.95 -15.25 7.31
C PRO A 76 19.91 -14.23 7.93
N THR A 77 21.20 -14.27 7.58
CA THR A 77 22.25 -13.46 8.23
C THR A 77 22.32 -12.02 7.71
N LEU A 78 21.66 -11.72 6.59
CA LEU A 78 21.68 -10.39 5.99
C LEU A 78 21.15 -9.31 6.95
N PRO A 79 21.83 -8.15 7.05
CA PRO A 79 21.38 -7.05 7.89
C PRO A 79 20.05 -6.47 7.39
N THR A 80 19.22 -6.02 8.33
CA THR A 80 17.84 -5.56 8.09
C THR A 80 17.63 -4.13 8.60
N VAL A 81 17.80 -3.89 9.90
CA VAL A 81 17.54 -2.61 10.57
C VAL A 81 18.85 -1.86 10.78
N THR A 82 19.30 -1.15 9.75
CA THR A 82 20.58 -0.42 9.77
C THR A 82 20.39 1.09 9.82
N PHE A 83 21.48 1.84 9.97
CA PHE A 83 21.45 3.31 9.90
C PHE A 83 20.82 3.82 8.59
N ARG A 84 21.15 3.17 7.47
CA ARG A 84 20.59 3.52 6.14
C ARG A 84 19.07 3.36 6.10
N TYR A 85 18.56 2.29 6.71
CA TYR A 85 17.11 2.07 6.83
C TYR A 85 16.42 3.24 7.53
N PHE A 86 16.90 3.69 8.69
CA PHE A 86 16.27 4.80 9.42
C PHE A 86 16.31 6.12 8.64
N VAL A 87 17.45 6.46 8.04
CA VAL A 87 17.61 7.70 7.27
C VAL A 87 16.69 7.71 6.05
N LEU A 88 16.75 6.67 5.22
CA LEU A 88 15.95 6.60 3.99
C LEU A 88 14.46 6.48 4.30
N SER A 89 14.06 5.65 5.26
CA SER A 89 12.65 5.52 5.65
C SER A 89 12.09 6.84 6.15
N THR A 90 12.81 7.58 7.00
CA THR A 90 12.35 8.88 7.52
C THR A 90 12.12 9.89 6.38
N ILE A 91 13.06 9.96 5.43
CA ILE A 91 12.95 10.88 4.29
C ILE A 91 11.75 10.53 3.41
N PHE A 92 11.61 9.26 3.01
CA PHE A 92 10.53 8.83 2.12
C PHE A 92 9.16 8.87 2.79
N VAL A 93 9.06 8.52 4.08
CA VAL A 93 7.82 8.64 4.86
C VAL A 93 7.40 10.11 4.97
N ALA A 94 8.30 11.00 5.36
CA ALA A 94 7.97 12.42 5.51
C ALA A 94 7.57 13.06 4.18
N LEU A 95 8.33 12.79 3.11
CA LEU A 95 8.03 13.27 1.76
C LEU A 95 6.68 12.74 1.28
N GLY A 96 6.46 11.44 1.43
CA GLY A 96 5.25 10.77 0.99
C GLY A 96 4.02 11.25 1.73
N ALA A 97 4.10 11.44 3.05
CA ALA A 97 3.02 11.96 3.87
C ALA A 97 2.61 13.39 3.42
N VAL A 98 3.56 14.27 3.17
CA VAL A 98 3.27 15.64 2.68
C VAL A 98 2.60 15.61 1.30
N ILE A 99 3.12 14.79 0.38
CA ILE A 99 2.55 14.67 -0.97
C ILE A 99 1.14 14.07 -0.92
N SER A 100 0.95 13.00 -0.14
CA SER A 100 -0.36 12.36 0.03
C SER A 100 -1.39 13.34 0.61
N GLN A 101 -0.99 14.11 1.62
CA GLN A 101 -1.84 15.12 2.26
C GLN A 101 -2.30 16.20 1.27
N ILE A 102 -1.36 16.74 0.49
CA ILE A 102 -1.68 17.77 -0.52
C ILE A 102 -2.58 17.18 -1.62
N SER A 103 -2.31 15.95 -2.06
CA SER A 103 -3.09 15.28 -3.10
C SER A 103 -4.54 15.03 -2.69
N TRP A 104 -4.82 14.83 -1.39
CA TRP A 104 -6.18 14.57 -0.89
C TRP A 104 -7.14 15.76 -1.10
N PHE A 105 -6.66 16.99 -0.91
CA PHE A 105 -7.47 18.19 -1.10
C PHE A 105 -7.52 18.68 -2.56
N ARG A 106 -6.83 18.01 -3.48
CA ARG A 106 -6.86 18.35 -4.91
C ARG A 106 -8.01 17.65 -5.61
N THR A 107 -8.60 18.34 -6.58
CA THR A 107 -9.63 17.77 -7.49
C THR A 107 -9.07 16.64 -8.36
N THR A 108 -7.77 16.69 -8.68
CA THR A 108 -7.03 15.60 -9.32
C THR A 108 -5.89 15.17 -8.39
N SER A 109 -6.06 14.00 -7.77
CA SER A 109 -5.07 13.42 -6.86
C SER A 109 -4.02 12.62 -7.62
N ALA A 110 -2.74 12.81 -7.31
CA ALA A 110 -1.69 11.90 -7.75
C ALA A 110 -1.26 11.04 -6.56
N SER A 111 -1.33 9.72 -6.73
CA SER A 111 -0.95 8.77 -5.68
C SER A 111 0.57 8.73 -5.50
N TYR A 112 1.03 8.71 -4.25
CA TYR A 112 2.44 8.50 -3.94
C TYR A 112 2.84 7.04 -4.23
N SER A 113 3.70 6.85 -5.24
CA SER A 113 4.03 5.52 -5.75
C SER A 113 5.08 4.81 -4.91
N MET A 114 4.79 3.59 -4.47
CA MET A 114 5.77 2.73 -3.77
C MET A 114 6.89 2.25 -4.71
N PHE A 115 6.62 2.14 -6.01
CA PHE A 115 7.65 1.82 -7.01
C PHE A 115 8.70 2.93 -7.11
N PHE A 116 8.28 4.19 -6.96
CA PHE A 116 9.22 5.31 -6.89
C PHE A 116 10.15 5.16 -5.68
N VAL A 117 9.59 4.88 -4.50
CA VAL A 117 10.41 4.64 -3.30
C VAL A 117 11.37 3.48 -3.53
N GLN A 118 10.89 2.37 -4.10
CA GLN A 118 11.70 1.20 -4.38
C GLN A 118 12.88 1.50 -5.31
N ILE A 119 12.66 2.23 -6.41
CA ILE A 119 13.74 2.56 -7.34
C ILE A 119 14.72 3.53 -6.68
N VAL A 120 14.25 4.63 -6.09
CA VAL A 120 15.16 5.67 -5.57
C VAL A 120 15.93 5.17 -4.34
N SER A 121 15.29 4.40 -3.45
CA SER A 121 15.97 3.79 -2.30
C SER A 121 17.05 2.80 -2.70
N TYR A 122 16.92 2.11 -3.83
CA TYR A 122 17.99 1.25 -4.37
C TYR A 122 19.24 2.05 -4.71
N TRP A 123 19.09 3.15 -5.45
CA TRP A 123 20.20 4.00 -5.85
C TRP A 123 20.83 4.72 -4.66
N LEU A 124 20.01 5.32 -3.79
CA LEU A 124 20.48 6.01 -2.60
C LEU A 124 21.11 5.05 -1.58
N GLY A 125 20.54 3.85 -1.39
CA GLY A 125 21.09 2.83 -0.51
C GLY A 125 22.47 2.35 -0.98
N ASN A 126 22.62 2.09 -2.28
CA ASN A 126 23.92 1.76 -2.87
C ASN A 126 24.92 2.93 -2.81
N LEU A 127 24.45 4.17 -2.99
CA LEU A 127 25.30 5.35 -2.84
C LEU A 127 25.80 5.50 -1.40
N MET A 128 24.90 5.36 -0.42
CA MET A 128 25.25 5.39 1.01
C MET A 128 26.20 4.24 1.38
N ALA A 129 26.04 3.05 0.80
CA ALA A 129 26.96 1.93 0.97
C ALA A 129 28.39 2.23 0.48
N ARG A 130 28.54 3.10 -0.54
CA ARG A 130 29.85 3.48 -1.09
C ARG A 130 30.47 4.68 -0.38
N VAL A 131 29.64 5.63 0.05
CA VAL A 131 30.10 6.93 0.58
C VAL A 131 30.28 6.88 2.10
N LEU A 132 29.46 6.12 2.83
CA LEU A 132 29.54 6.09 4.28
C LEU A 132 30.74 5.26 4.76
N PRO A 133 31.50 5.75 5.75
CA PRO A 133 32.59 4.99 6.34
C PRO A 133 32.06 3.80 7.14
N ALA A 134 32.76 2.66 7.07
CA ALA A 134 32.53 1.50 7.91
C ALA A 134 33.02 1.77 9.33
N LYS A 135 32.30 2.64 10.04
CA LYS A 135 32.62 3.06 11.40
C LYS A 135 31.46 2.76 12.33
N ASP A 136 31.78 2.16 13.47
CA ASP A 136 30.84 1.98 14.55
C ASP A 136 30.72 3.26 15.36
N VAL A 137 29.49 3.75 15.48
CA VAL A 137 29.15 4.92 16.26
C VAL A 137 28.62 4.44 17.60
N ASN A 138 29.26 4.92 18.67
CA ASN A 138 28.87 4.63 20.04
C ASN A 138 28.26 5.88 20.68
N LEU A 139 26.93 5.94 20.71
CA LEU A 139 26.14 6.98 21.38
C LEU A 139 25.61 6.44 22.72
N GLY A 140 26.52 6.03 23.60
CA GLY A 140 26.21 5.55 24.96
C GLY A 140 25.37 4.27 24.95
N PHE A 141 24.05 4.42 25.10
CA PHE A 141 23.10 3.31 25.08
C PHE A 141 22.88 2.71 23.68
N PHE A 142 23.19 3.46 22.62
CA PHE A 142 23.03 3.01 21.24
C PHE A 142 24.41 2.82 20.58
N LYS A 143 24.70 1.59 20.18
CA LYS A 143 25.84 1.26 19.31
C LYS A 143 25.30 0.80 17.97
N PHE A 144 25.67 1.46 16.90
CA PHE A 144 25.29 1.05 15.55
C PHE A 144 26.42 1.29 14.56
N SER A 145 26.48 0.46 13.53
CA SER A 145 27.41 0.64 12.42
C SER A 145 26.82 1.60 11.39
N LEU A 146 27.60 2.60 10.97
CA LEU A 146 27.22 3.52 9.89
C LEU A 146 27.10 2.80 8.54
N ASN A 147 27.96 1.82 8.31
CA ASN A 147 27.99 1.05 7.07
C ASN A 147 28.37 -0.41 7.38
N PRO A 148 27.37 -1.27 7.65
CA PRO A 148 27.61 -2.67 8.02
C PRO A 148 28.02 -3.55 6.82
N GLY A 149 27.98 -3.03 5.60
CA GLY A 149 28.34 -3.78 4.39
C GLY A 149 27.55 -3.33 3.15
N PRO A 150 27.53 -4.15 2.08
CA PRO A 150 26.74 -3.89 0.89
C PRO A 150 25.25 -3.66 1.19
N PHE A 151 24.53 -3.00 0.28
CA PHE A 151 23.11 -2.71 0.47
C PHE A 151 22.26 -3.98 0.30
N SER A 152 21.70 -4.46 1.41
CA SER A 152 20.95 -5.72 1.50
C SER A 152 19.56 -5.59 0.88
N ILE A 153 19.04 -6.70 0.34
CA ILE A 153 17.65 -6.75 -0.16
C ILE A 153 16.65 -6.53 0.98
N LYS A 154 16.98 -7.00 2.19
CA LYS A 154 16.09 -6.87 3.34
C LYS A 154 16.01 -5.45 3.85
N GLU A 155 17.13 -4.72 3.91
CA GLU A 155 17.13 -3.28 4.19
C GLU A 155 16.25 -2.53 3.18
N HIS A 156 16.37 -2.89 1.90
CA HIS A 156 15.62 -2.27 0.82
C HIS A 156 14.11 -2.51 0.93
N VAL A 157 13.71 -3.76 1.16
CA VAL A 157 12.30 -4.15 1.39
C VAL A 157 11.75 -3.42 2.62
N LEU A 158 12.50 -3.34 3.71
CA LEU A 158 12.05 -2.65 4.92
C LEU A 158 11.83 -1.15 4.71
N ILE A 159 12.69 -0.47 3.92
CA ILE A 159 12.51 0.96 3.60
C ILE A 159 11.19 1.19 2.87
N THR A 160 10.89 0.37 1.85
CA THR A 160 9.63 0.53 1.10
C THR A 160 8.41 0.15 1.94
N LEU A 161 8.52 -0.84 2.82
CA LEU A 161 7.44 -1.23 3.72
C LEU A 161 7.16 -0.11 4.73
N ALA A 162 8.20 0.52 5.28
CA ALA A 162 8.08 1.67 6.16
C ALA A 162 7.47 2.88 5.44
N ALA A 163 7.89 3.14 4.19
CA ALA A 163 7.28 4.18 3.37
C ALA A 163 5.81 3.87 3.06
N SER A 164 5.46 2.64 2.73
CA SER A 164 4.08 2.22 2.49
C SER A 164 3.18 2.41 3.71
N ALA A 165 3.71 2.04 4.88
CA ALA A 165 3.07 2.22 6.17
C ALA A 165 2.86 3.69 6.56
N GLY A 166 3.85 4.56 6.31
CA GLY A 166 3.85 5.93 6.85
C GLY A 166 3.50 7.04 5.85
N ALA A 167 3.62 6.81 4.54
CA ALA A 167 3.40 7.84 3.52
C ALA A 167 1.95 8.00 3.09
N THR A 168 1.10 7.00 3.37
CA THR A 168 -0.31 7.03 2.96
C THR A 168 -1.14 7.84 3.95
N SER A 169 -2.10 8.62 3.45
CA SER A 169 -2.98 9.46 4.31
C SER A 169 -3.72 8.60 5.32
N ASN A 170 -3.86 9.15 6.53
CA ASN A 170 -4.51 8.54 7.66
C ASN A 170 -5.98 8.95 7.69
N LEU A 171 -6.92 8.00 7.71
CA LEU A 171 -8.36 8.32 7.77
C LEU A 171 -8.77 9.20 8.96
N GLY A 172 -7.99 9.20 10.05
CA GLY A 172 -8.20 10.12 11.17
C GLY A 172 -8.09 11.60 10.79
N GLU A 173 -7.40 11.92 9.70
CA GLU A 173 -7.33 13.27 9.10
C GLU A 173 -8.71 13.82 8.75
N ILE A 174 -9.65 12.97 8.28
CA ILE A 174 -10.99 13.41 7.88
C ILE A 174 -11.69 14.04 9.07
N ILE A 175 -11.57 13.46 10.27
CA ILE A 175 -12.19 13.97 11.49
C ILE A 175 -11.59 15.34 11.84
N VAL A 176 -10.26 15.47 11.81
CA VAL A 176 -9.56 16.73 12.12
C VAL A 176 -9.95 17.82 11.12
N SER A 177 -9.98 17.47 9.83
CA SER A 177 -10.28 18.41 8.74
C SER A 177 -11.74 18.84 8.75
N VAL A 178 -12.68 17.93 9.04
CA VAL A 178 -14.10 18.27 9.14
C VAL A 178 -14.36 19.24 10.28
N LYS A 179 -13.73 19.04 11.45
CA LYS A 179 -13.84 19.97 12.58
C LYS A 179 -13.35 21.38 12.23
N ASP A 180 -12.20 21.48 11.56
CA ASP A 180 -11.62 22.79 11.19
C ASP A 180 -12.42 23.47 10.05
N ILE A 181 -12.79 22.73 8.99
CA ILE A 181 -13.41 23.30 7.79
C ILE A 181 -14.91 23.59 7.97
N PHE A 182 -15.65 22.68 8.61
CA PHE A 182 -17.12 22.76 8.67
C PHE A 182 -17.65 23.27 10.02
N TYR A 183 -16.90 23.11 11.10
CA TYR A 183 -17.34 23.46 12.46
C TYR A 183 -16.51 24.58 13.12
N ASP A 184 -15.50 25.12 12.43
CA ASP A 184 -14.58 26.17 12.93
C ASP A 184 -13.95 25.82 14.30
N GLU A 185 -13.82 24.52 14.59
CA GLU A 185 -13.33 24.01 15.87
C GLU A 185 -11.95 23.37 15.69
N LYS A 186 -10.92 24.00 16.29
CA LYS A 186 -9.55 23.50 16.20
C LYS A 186 -9.25 22.47 17.28
N MET A 187 -8.98 21.24 16.85
CA MET A 187 -8.49 20.18 17.73
C MET A 187 -7.07 20.50 18.21
N HIS A 188 -6.79 20.24 19.50
CA HIS A 188 -5.45 20.43 20.03
C HIS A 188 -4.43 19.53 19.27
N PRO A 189 -3.26 20.05 18.85
CA PRO A 189 -2.33 19.29 18.00
C PRO A 189 -1.90 17.94 18.57
N LEU A 190 -1.68 17.85 19.89
CA LEU A 190 -1.34 16.58 20.54
C LEU A 190 -2.49 15.58 20.47
N ALA A 191 -3.74 16.03 20.63
CA ALA A 191 -4.91 15.16 20.55
C ALA A 191 -5.08 14.62 19.12
N ALA A 192 -4.83 15.45 18.10
CA ALA A 192 -4.82 15.02 16.70
C ALA A 192 -3.72 13.98 16.42
N ILE A 193 -2.50 14.17 16.95
CA ILE A 193 -1.42 13.18 16.81
C ILE A 193 -1.80 11.85 17.46
N PHE A 194 -2.31 11.87 18.69
CA PHE A 194 -2.73 10.64 19.39
C PHE A 194 -3.91 9.96 18.70
N LEU A 195 -4.87 10.72 18.16
CA LEU A 195 -5.97 10.22 17.34
C LEU A 195 -5.42 9.47 16.12
N MET A 196 -4.53 10.12 15.37
CA MET A 196 -3.92 9.56 14.17
C MET A 196 -3.11 8.29 14.47
N TRP A 197 -2.28 8.31 15.52
CA TRP A 197 -1.53 7.13 15.96
C TRP A 197 -2.43 5.98 16.38
N ALA A 198 -3.41 6.23 17.24
CA ALA A 198 -4.34 5.20 17.70
C ALA A 198 -5.09 4.56 16.52
N THR A 199 -5.47 5.35 15.51
CA THR A 199 -6.18 4.87 14.31
C THR A 199 -5.32 3.87 13.51
N ILE A 200 -4.08 4.24 13.17
CA ILE A 200 -3.19 3.38 12.37
C ILE A 200 -2.75 2.16 13.17
N TRP A 201 -2.33 2.36 14.41
CA TRP A 201 -1.81 1.28 15.24
C TRP A 201 -2.89 0.26 15.61
N THR A 202 -4.16 0.69 15.76
CA THR A 202 -5.28 -0.27 15.86
C THR A 202 -5.31 -1.21 14.66
N GLY A 203 -5.09 -0.71 13.44
CA GLY A 203 -4.95 -1.54 12.23
C GLY A 203 -3.79 -2.54 12.32
N TYR A 204 -2.60 -2.10 12.75
CA TYR A 204 -1.45 -3.00 12.94
C TYR A 204 -1.67 -4.06 14.02
N SER A 205 -2.46 -3.76 15.05
CA SER A 205 -2.82 -4.75 16.06
C SER A 205 -3.61 -5.93 15.46
N PHE A 206 -4.44 -5.66 14.44
CA PHE A 206 -5.19 -6.69 13.72
C PHE A 206 -4.34 -7.47 12.70
N ALA A 207 -3.10 -7.05 12.45
CA ALA A 207 -2.22 -7.79 11.54
C ALA A 207 -1.95 -9.23 12.02
N ALA A 208 -2.03 -9.51 13.33
CA ALA A 208 -1.95 -10.88 13.85
C ALA A 208 -3.08 -11.78 13.32
N ILE A 209 -4.28 -11.21 13.14
CA ILE A 209 -5.42 -11.92 12.54
C ILE A 209 -5.10 -12.21 11.07
N GLY A 210 -4.72 -11.18 10.31
CA GLY A 210 -4.37 -11.34 8.89
C GLY A 210 -3.23 -12.34 8.66
N ARG A 211 -2.18 -12.30 9.49
CA ARG A 211 -1.03 -13.22 9.41
C ARG A 211 -1.45 -14.68 9.50
N ASN A 212 -2.25 -15.03 10.51
CA ASN A 212 -2.65 -16.42 10.74
C ASN A 212 -3.57 -16.97 9.65
N PHE A 213 -4.39 -16.11 9.03
CA PHE A 213 -5.40 -16.54 8.06
C PHE A 213 -4.97 -16.41 6.58
N LEU A 214 -4.09 -15.46 6.25
CA LEU A 214 -3.86 -15.04 4.87
C LEU A 214 -2.39 -15.12 4.41
N LEU A 215 -1.43 -15.28 5.32
CA LEU A 215 0.00 -15.24 4.95
C LEU A 215 0.54 -16.62 4.55
N TYR A 216 0.23 -17.67 5.32
CA TYR A 216 0.84 -18.98 5.16
C TYR A 216 0.20 -19.83 4.04
N ASP A 217 -0.94 -19.45 3.48
CA ASP A 217 -1.58 -20.20 2.38
C ASP A 217 -0.88 -19.86 1.05
N PRO A 218 -0.18 -20.81 0.40
CA PRO A 218 0.56 -20.55 -0.83
C PRO A 218 -0.34 -20.22 -2.04
N ASP A 219 -1.64 -20.55 -1.99
CA ASP A 219 -2.58 -20.19 -3.06
C ASP A 219 -2.88 -18.68 -3.10
N LEU A 220 -2.57 -17.94 -2.03
CA LEU A 220 -2.77 -16.49 -1.95
C LEU A 220 -1.55 -15.78 -2.53
N ILE A 221 -1.68 -15.33 -3.77
CA ILE A 221 -0.55 -14.83 -4.58
C ILE A 221 -0.16 -13.39 -4.21
N TRP A 222 -1.08 -12.58 -3.70
CA TRP A 222 -0.89 -11.16 -3.40
C TRP A 222 -0.28 -10.35 -4.58
N PRO A 223 -1.04 -10.11 -5.67
CA PRO A 223 -0.48 -9.54 -6.91
C PRO A 223 0.29 -8.22 -6.72
N SER A 224 -0.19 -7.34 -5.83
CA SER A 224 0.50 -6.08 -5.50
C SER A 224 1.88 -6.30 -4.89
N ALA A 225 2.04 -7.30 -4.02
CA ALA A 225 3.31 -7.65 -3.43
C ALA A 225 4.22 -8.36 -4.46
N LEU A 226 3.64 -9.24 -5.28
CA LEU A 226 4.36 -9.98 -6.31
C LEU A 226 5.02 -9.07 -7.36
N MET A 227 4.35 -7.98 -7.74
CA MET A 227 4.96 -7.00 -8.63
C MET A 227 6.11 -6.23 -7.97
N GLN A 228 6.01 -5.94 -6.66
CA GLN A 228 7.13 -5.33 -5.91
C GLN A 228 8.31 -6.30 -5.82
N THR A 229 8.08 -7.59 -5.56
CA THR A 229 9.15 -8.61 -5.55
C THR A 229 9.82 -8.75 -6.90
N ALA A 230 9.04 -8.76 -7.99
CA ALA A 230 9.59 -8.76 -9.34
C ALA A 230 10.50 -7.54 -9.60
N LEU A 231 10.11 -6.34 -9.16
CA LEU A 231 10.95 -5.16 -9.31
C LEU A 231 12.25 -5.25 -8.50
N TYR A 232 12.25 -5.83 -7.29
CA TYR A 232 13.49 -6.05 -6.53
C TYR A 232 14.49 -6.91 -7.28
N ARG A 233 14.01 -8.02 -7.86
CA ARG A 233 14.81 -8.96 -8.65
C ARG A 233 15.43 -8.26 -9.87
N THR A 234 14.62 -7.52 -10.62
CA THR A 234 15.09 -6.79 -11.82
C THR A 234 16.12 -5.71 -11.49
N LEU A 235 15.94 -4.94 -10.40
CA LEU A 235 16.89 -3.89 -10.00
C LEU A 235 18.27 -4.45 -9.63
N ARG A 236 18.30 -5.70 -9.13
CA ARG A 236 19.53 -6.41 -8.73
C ARG A 236 20.16 -7.22 -9.86
N GLY A 237 19.44 -7.39 -10.98
CA GLY A 237 19.91 -8.18 -12.12
C GLY A 237 19.98 -9.69 -11.83
N GLU A 238 19.28 -10.16 -10.79
CA GLU A 238 19.24 -11.57 -10.42
C GLU A 238 18.56 -12.39 -11.53
N GLY A 239 19.30 -13.35 -12.11
CA GLY A 239 18.83 -14.21 -13.20
C GLY A 239 18.91 -13.62 -14.61
N GLN A 240 19.58 -12.47 -14.82
CA GLN A 240 19.76 -11.88 -16.16
C GLN A 240 21.21 -11.51 -16.47
N SER A 241 21.59 -11.60 -17.75
CA SER A 241 22.91 -11.17 -18.20
C SER A 241 23.07 -9.64 -18.06
N LEU A 242 24.31 -9.22 -17.78
CA LEU A 242 24.66 -7.82 -17.49
C LEU A 242 24.28 -6.85 -18.63
N ASP A 243 24.26 -7.33 -19.87
CA ASP A 243 23.90 -6.56 -21.06
C ASP A 243 22.40 -6.28 -21.17
N VAL A 244 21.56 -7.22 -20.73
CA VAL A 244 20.10 -7.05 -20.71
C VAL A 244 19.72 -6.00 -19.66
N SER A 245 20.30 -6.10 -18.46
CA SER A 245 20.09 -5.15 -17.36
C SER A 245 20.46 -3.71 -17.77
N LYS A 246 21.58 -3.52 -18.48
CA LYS A 246 22.00 -2.20 -19.00
C LYS A 246 20.99 -1.63 -20.01
N LYS A 247 20.43 -2.45 -20.89
CA LYS A 247 19.42 -2.01 -21.88
C LYS A 247 18.12 -1.60 -21.18
N GLN A 248 17.65 -2.38 -20.21
CA GLN A 248 16.43 -2.06 -19.45
C GLN A 248 16.56 -0.73 -18.72
N ILE A 249 17.69 -0.46 -18.06
CA ILE A 249 17.93 0.83 -17.38
C ILE A 249 17.93 2.00 -18.37
N ARG A 250 18.51 1.85 -19.56
CA ARG A 250 18.48 2.91 -20.60
C ARG A 250 17.06 3.18 -21.08
N VAL A 251 16.29 2.12 -21.35
CA VAL A 251 14.89 2.23 -21.75
C VAL A 251 14.08 2.90 -20.64
N PHE A 252 14.30 2.52 -19.38
CA PHE A 252 13.66 3.14 -18.23
C PHE A 252 13.89 4.65 -18.18
N TRP A 253 15.13 5.12 -18.30
CA TRP A 253 15.42 6.56 -18.28
C TRP A 253 14.85 7.30 -19.50
N LEU A 254 14.85 6.68 -20.67
CA LEU A 254 14.24 7.25 -21.87
C LEU A 254 12.73 7.41 -21.69
N VAL A 255 12.06 6.36 -21.21
CA VAL A 255 10.62 6.38 -20.93
C VAL A 255 10.31 7.37 -19.81
N LEU A 256 11.10 7.42 -18.73
CA LEU A 256 10.91 8.36 -17.63
C LEU A 256 10.99 9.81 -18.12
N ALA A 257 12.01 10.14 -18.92
CA ALA A 257 12.13 11.46 -19.54
C ALA A 257 10.94 11.74 -20.47
N GLY A 258 10.54 10.76 -21.29
CA GLY A 258 9.39 10.85 -22.18
C GLY A 258 8.09 11.15 -21.42
N VAL A 259 7.81 10.40 -20.35
CA VAL A 259 6.63 10.60 -19.50
C VAL A 259 6.70 11.93 -18.75
N PHE A 260 7.86 12.33 -18.25
CA PHE A 260 8.05 13.63 -17.60
C PHE A 260 7.68 14.80 -18.52
N PHE A 261 8.15 14.79 -19.78
CA PHE A 261 7.74 15.82 -20.74
C PHE A 261 6.30 15.65 -21.18
N TRP A 262 5.82 14.40 -21.31
CA TRP A 262 4.45 14.10 -21.65
C TRP A 262 3.46 14.67 -20.64
N THR A 263 3.72 14.60 -19.34
CA THR A 263 2.80 15.09 -18.30
C THR A 263 2.51 16.59 -18.40
N PHE A 264 3.45 17.39 -18.91
CA PHE A 264 3.19 18.82 -19.16
C PHE A 264 2.16 19.06 -20.27
N LEU A 265 2.00 18.12 -21.20
CA LEU A 265 1.08 18.26 -22.33
C LEU A 265 -0.40 18.27 -21.87
N PRO A 266 -0.93 17.24 -21.18
CA PRO A 266 -2.32 17.23 -20.74
C PRO A 266 -2.57 18.06 -19.48
N GLU A 267 -1.55 18.41 -18.69
CA GLU A 267 -1.76 19.20 -17.47
C GLU A 267 -1.62 20.71 -17.68
N TYR A 268 -0.74 21.16 -18.58
CA TYR A 268 -0.43 22.58 -18.73
C TYR A 268 -0.56 23.09 -20.17
N ALA A 269 0.13 22.48 -21.13
CA ALA A 269 0.24 23.02 -22.49
C ALA A 269 -1.08 22.90 -23.27
N PHE A 270 -1.78 21.77 -23.15
CA PHE A 270 -3.04 21.54 -23.82
C PHE A 270 -4.00 20.70 -22.94
N PRO A 271 -4.63 21.33 -21.91
CA PRO A 271 -5.50 20.64 -20.96
C PRO A 271 -6.68 19.89 -21.58
N PHE A 272 -7.08 20.27 -22.80
CA PHE A 272 -8.07 19.53 -23.58
C PHE A 272 -7.73 18.04 -23.78
N THR A 273 -6.45 17.68 -23.85
CA THR A 273 -6.01 16.27 -23.97
C THR A 273 -6.22 15.43 -22.71
N SER A 274 -6.57 16.06 -21.58
CA SER A 274 -6.94 15.33 -20.37
C SER A 274 -8.31 14.63 -20.48
N SER A 275 -9.20 15.06 -21.38
CA SER A 275 -10.53 14.46 -21.60
C SER A 275 -11.01 14.72 -23.03
N LEU A 276 -10.71 13.79 -23.93
CA LEU A 276 -11.13 13.77 -25.33
C LEU A 276 -12.50 13.09 -25.44
N ALA A 277 -13.55 13.87 -25.18
CA ALA A 277 -14.94 13.44 -25.31
C ALA A 277 -15.36 13.43 -26.79
N VAL A 278 -15.26 12.28 -27.45
CA VAL A 278 -15.46 12.18 -28.91
C VAL A 278 -16.88 12.60 -29.33
N LEU A 279 -17.91 12.25 -28.56
CA LEU A 279 -19.28 12.62 -28.93
C LEU A 279 -19.57 14.11 -28.78
N CYS A 280 -18.85 14.80 -27.88
CA CYS A 280 -18.95 16.25 -27.74
C CYS A 280 -18.48 17.00 -28.99
N TRP A 281 -17.61 16.39 -29.82
CA TRP A 281 -17.17 16.99 -31.08
C TRP A 281 -18.26 16.96 -32.15
N PHE A 282 -19.11 15.93 -32.14
CA PHE A 282 -20.20 15.78 -33.10
C PHE A 282 -21.47 16.55 -32.70
N ALA A 283 -21.74 16.73 -31.41
CA ALA A 283 -22.91 17.45 -30.92
C ALA A 283 -22.57 18.38 -29.73
N PRO A 284 -21.82 19.48 -29.96
CA PRO A 284 -21.33 20.35 -28.89
C PRO A 284 -22.42 21.12 -28.14
N HIS A 285 -23.58 21.38 -28.78
CA HIS A 285 -24.67 22.16 -28.19
C HIS A 285 -25.73 21.32 -27.47
N ASN A 286 -25.61 19.98 -27.48
CA ASN A 286 -26.56 19.11 -26.80
C ASN A 286 -26.08 18.78 -25.38
N ASP A 287 -26.80 19.26 -24.37
CA ASP A 287 -26.44 19.04 -22.96
C ASP A 287 -26.42 17.57 -22.56
N THR A 288 -27.27 16.74 -23.16
CA THR A 288 -27.31 15.30 -22.89
C THR A 288 -26.05 14.62 -23.44
N VAL A 289 -25.64 14.96 -24.66
CA VAL A 289 -24.43 14.39 -25.28
C VAL A 289 -23.17 14.82 -24.52
N LYS A 290 -23.12 16.09 -24.09
CA LYS A 290 -22.04 16.60 -23.23
C LYS A 290 -21.93 15.80 -21.94
N PHE A 291 -23.05 15.52 -21.28
CA PHE A 291 -23.05 14.74 -20.05
C PHE A 291 -22.64 13.27 -20.28
N VAL A 292 -23.15 12.64 -21.34
CA VAL A 292 -22.83 11.24 -21.67
C VAL A 292 -21.34 11.04 -21.95
N SER A 293 -20.71 11.96 -22.68
CA SER A 293 -19.34 11.79 -23.16
C SER A 293 -18.27 12.50 -22.33
N SER A 294 -18.63 13.50 -21.53
CA SER A 294 -17.65 14.17 -20.66
C SER A 294 -17.07 13.19 -19.64
N GLY A 295 -15.74 13.19 -19.51
CA GLY A 295 -15.00 12.46 -18.47
C GLY A 295 -14.77 13.33 -17.23
N LEU A 296 -15.01 14.63 -17.33
CA LEU A 296 -14.97 15.59 -16.24
C LEU A 296 -16.42 15.93 -15.86
N GLY A 297 -16.96 15.22 -14.87
CA GLY A 297 -18.33 15.42 -14.38
C GLY A 297 -19.43 14.82 -15.25
N GLY A 298 -19.11 13.87 -16.13
CA GLY A 298 -20.05 13.12 -16.96
C GLY A 298 -19.79 11.61 -16.91
N MET A 299 -20.50 10.82 -17.74
CA MET A 299 -20.45 9.35 -17.71
C MET A 299 -19.21 8.73 -18.39
N GLY A 300 -18.39 9.55 -19.06
CA GLY A 300 -17.15 9.11 -19.71
C GLY A 300 -17.35 8.16 -20.90
N PHE A 301 -18.54 8.11 -21.51
CA PHE A 301 -18.78 7.24 -22.67
C PHE A 301 -18.00 7.76 -23.90
N LEU A 302 -17.17 6.89 -24.49
CA LEU A 302 -16.23 7.24 -25.56
C LEU A 302 -15.35 8.46 -25.23
N ASN A 303 -14.92 8.56 -23.97
CA ASN A 303 -13.93 9.53 -23.54
C ASN A 303 -12.54 8.89 -23.49
N PHE A 304 -11.58 9.51 -24.18
CA PHE A 304 -10.18 9.10 -24.10
C PHE A 304 -9.38 10.14 -23.34
N THR A 305 -8.45 9.69 -22.50
CA THR A 305 -7.55 10.60 -21.78
C THR A 305 -6.11 10.29 -22.14
N LEU A 306 -5.33 11.34 -22.40
CA LEU A 306 -3.88 11.25 -22.51
C LEU A 306 -3.18 11.61 -21.19
N ASN A 307 -3.96 11.93 -20.15
CA ASN A 307 -3.43 12.26 -18.83
C ASN A 307 -3.15 10.98 -18.03
N TRP A 308 -1.88 10.73 -17.74
CA TRP A 308 -1.45 9.57 -16.96
C TRP A 308 -2.06 9.54 -15.54
N SER A 309 -2.30 10.71 -14.94
CA SER A 309 -2.95 10.84 -13.63
C SER A 309 -4.39 10.28 -13.64
N ASN A 310 -5.06 10.25 -14.80
CA ASN A 310 -6.38 9.63 -14.97
C ASN A 310 -6.30 8.15 -15.37
N ILE A 311 -5.29 7.75 -16.16
CA ILE A 311 -5.09 6.35 -16.58
C ILE A 311 -4.69 5.48 -15.39
N THR A 312 -3.75 5.98 -14.56
CA THR A 312 -3.16 5.31 -13.39
C THR A 312 -2.44 4.00 -13.72
N SER A 313 -1.73 3.43 -12.74
CA SER A 313 -0.99 2.16 -12.88
C SER A 313 -1.71 0.94 -12.29
N ASN A 314 -2.90 1.11 -11.72
CA ASN A 314 -3.61 0.02 -11.02
C ASN A 314 -3.97 -1.15 -11.96
N ILE A 315 -4.17 -0.84 -13.25
CA ILE A 315 -4.46 -1.85 -14.28
C ILE A 315 -3.24 -2.72 -14.65
N MET A 316 -2.03 -2.36 -14.23
CA MET A 316 -0.85 -3.22 -14.41
C MET A 316 -0.70 -4.21 -13.27
N VAL A 317 -1.32 -3.94 -12.12
CA VAL A 317 -1.21 -4.72 -10.89
C VAL A 317 -2.29 -5.77 -10.79
N ALA A 318 -3.54 -5.37 -11.10
CA ALA A 318 -4.69 -6.23 -10.93
C ALA A 318 -4.70 -7.34 -12.00
N PRO A 319 -5.06 -8.58 -11.66
CA PRO A 319 -5.26 -9.65 -12.63
C PRO A 319 -6.27 -9.27 -13.72
N TRP A 320 -6.08 -9.78 -14.94
CA TRP A 320 -6.94 -9.50 -16.09
C TRP A 320 -8.44 -9.71 -15.81
N TRP A 321 -8.78 -10.81 -15.13
CA TRP A 321 -10.17 -11.13 -14.81
C TRP A 321 -10.80 -10.07 -13.88
N THR A 322 -10.05 -9.54 -12.90
CA THR A 322 -10.50 -8.45 -12.02
C THR A 322 -10.81 -7.19 -12.83
N GLN A 323 -9.98 -6.88 -13.82
CA GLN A 323 -10.16 -5.72 -14.70
C GLN A 323 -11.43 -5.83 -15.53
N VAL A 324 -11.65 -6.99 -16.16
CA VAL A 324 -12.84 -7.25 -16.97
C VAL A 324 -14.10 -7.14 -16.11
N ILE A 325 -14.13 -7.76 -14.94
CA ILE A 325 -15.29 -7.68 -14.03
C ILE A 325 -15.53 -6.23 -13.58
N SER A 326 -14.48 -5.50 -13.22
CA SER A 326 -14.59 -4.08 -12.81
C SER A 326 -15.13 -3.21 -13.95
N PHE A 327 -14.68 -3.44 -15.18
CA PHE A 327 -15.16 -2.73 -16.35
C PHE A 327 -16.63 -3.07 -16.67
N VAL A 328 -17.02 -4.35 -16.61
CA VAL A 328 -18.41 -4.77 -16.78
C VAL A 328 -19.30 -4.14 -15.70
N ALA A 329 -18.85 -4.15 -14.44
CA ALA A 329 -19.58 -3.51 -13.34
C ALA A 329 -19.75 -2.00 -13.55
N PHE A 330 -18.71 -1.33 -14.07
CA PHE A 330 -18.77 0.08 -14.47
C PHE A 330 -19.79 0.32 -15.58
N VAL A 331 -19.75 -0.46 -16.67
CA VAL A 331 -20.69 -0.35 -17.79
C VAL A 331 -22.13 -0.55 -17.31
N VAL A 332 -22.39 -1.62 -16.56
CA VAL A 332 -23.74 -1.91 -16.06
C VAL A 332 -24.22 -0.82 -15.10
N SER A 333 -23.38 -0.38 -14.18
CA SER A 333 -23.80 0.60 -13.17
C SER A 333 -23.91 2.01 -13.74
N VAL A 334 -22.87 2.51 -14.39
CA VAL A 334 -22.76 3.92 -14.80
C VAL A 334 -23.42 4.17 -16.15
N TRP A 335 -23.33 3.26 -17.12
CA TRP A 335 -23.90 3.50 -18.46
C TRP A 335 -25.34 3.01 -18.61
N ILE A 336 -25.79 2.05 -17.80
CA ILE A 336 -27.14 1.47 -17.91
C ILE A 336 -28.00 1.91 -16.73
N LEU A 337 -27.64 1.51 -15.50
CA LEU A 337 -28.53 1.62 -14.36
C LEU A 337 -28.71 3.05 -13.85
N VAL A 338 -27.63 3.84 -13.76
CA VAL A 338 -27.70 5.25 -13.33
C VAL A 338 -28.57 6.09 -14.30
N PRO A 339 -28.40 6.02 -15.63
CA PRO A 339 -29.29 6.69 -16.58
C PRO A 339 -30.74 6.25 -16.46
N ILE A 340 -31.00 4.95 -16.34
CA ILE A 340 -32.36 4.44 -16.15
C ILE A 340 -32.96 5.06 -14.90
N ALA A 341 -32.28 5.00 -13.75
CA ALA A 341 -32.79 5.56 -12.50
C ALA A 341 -33.03 7.07 -12.61
N HIS A 342 -32.12 7.82 -13.25
CA HIS A 342 -32.26 9.25 -13.40
C HIS A 342 -33.45 9.61 -14.31
N PHE A 343 -33.46 9.13 -15.56
CA PHE A 343 -34.46 9.52 -16.56
C PHE A 343 -35.86 8.94 -16.30
N THR A 344 -35.97 7.82 -15.57
CA THR A 344 -37.27 7.31 -15.10
C THR A 344 -37.82 8.10 -13.92
N GLY A 345 -37.06 9.04 -13.35
CA GLY A 345 -37.47 9.84 -12.20
C GLY A 345 -37.39 9.12 -10.86
N ALA A 346 -36.66 7.99 -10.78
CA ALA A 346 -36.46 7.30 -9.51
C ALA A 346 -35.76 8.22 -8.50
N TRP A 347 -36.23 8.21 -7.24
CA TRP A 347 -35.72 9.04 -6.14
C TRP A 347 -35.68 10.56 -6.44
N ASN A 348 -36.63 11.07 -7.23
CA ASN A 348 -36.66 12.46 -7.70
C ASN A 348 -35.40 12.85 -8.52
N GLY A 349 -34.74 11.89 -9.17
CA GLY A 349 -33.49 12.10 -9.89
C GLY A 349 -33.52 13.26 -10.89
N ASN A 350 -34.64 13.45 -11.60
CA ASN A 350 -34.83 14.52 -12.59
C ASN A 350 -34.68 15.95 -12.01
N ALA A 351 -34.84 16.12 -10.70
CA ALA A 351 -34.73 17.43 -10.05
C ALA A 351 -33.27 17.83 -9.74
N PHE A 352 -32.31 16.89 -9.86
CA PHE A 352 -30.93 17.08 -9.43
C PHE A 352 -29.93 16.75 -10.55
N PRO A 353 -28.74 17.37 -10.57
CA PRO A 353 -27.68 16.96 -11.50
C PRO A 353 -27.32 15.48 -11.28
N ILE A 354 -27.11 14.70 -12.35
CA ILE A 354 -26.84 13.25 -12.27
C ILE A 354 -25.62 12.94 -11.39
N MET A 355 -24.51 13.65 -11.60
CA MET A 355 -23.29 13.55 -10.80
C MET A 355 -23.05 14.85 -10.05
N SER A 356 -23.24 14.83 -8.73
CA SER A 356 -22.85 15.93 -7.86
C SER A 356 -22.53 15.41 -6.47
N ASN A 357 -21.45 15.91 -5.88
CA ASN A 357 -21.09 15.64 -4.48
C ASN A 357 -21.80 16.60 -3.50
N ARG A 358 -22.74 17.42 -4.00
CA ARG A 358 -23.47 18.40 -3.18
C ARG A 358 -24.77 17.81 -2.67
N LEU A 359 -25.20 18.30 -1.53
CA LEU A 359 -26.50 18.00 -0.92
C LEU A 359 -27.54 19.02 -1.37
N PHE A 360 -28.77 18.56 -1.58
CA PHE A 360 -29.88 19.36 -2.11
C PHE A 360 -31.12 19.30 -1.21
N THR A 361 -31.94 20.33 -1.26
CA THR A 361 -33.32 20.32 -0.73
C THR A 361 -34.28 19.75 -1.78
N ALA A 362 -35.54 19.47 -1.40
CA ALA A 362 -36.57 19.00 -2.35
C ALA A 362 -36.75 19.94 -3.57
N ASN A 363 -36.43 21.22 -3.42
CA ASN A 363 -36.55 22.24 -4.47
C ASN A 363 -35.33 22.32 -5.40
N GLY A 364 -34.31 21.46 -5.23
CA GLY A 364 -33.09 21.47 -6.06
C GLY A 364 -32.06 22.53 -5.67
N THR A 365 -32.33 23.34 -4.63
CA THR A 365 -31.32 24.26 -4.08
C THR A 365 -30.34 23.53 -3.18
N ARG A 366 -29.14 24.11 -2.97
CA ARG A 366 -28.15 23.53 -2.06
C ARG A 366 -28.70 23.47 -0.64
N TYR A 367 -28.46 22.36 0.03
CA TYR A 367 -28.88 22.17 1.41
C TYR A 367 -28.01 23.03 2.36
N PRO A 368 -28.59 23.95 3.16
CA PRO A 368 -27.82 24.80 4.07
C PRO A 368 -27.45 24.03 5.35
N PHE A 369 -26.39 23.21 5.26
CA PHE A 369 -25.94 22.36 6.37
C PHE A 369 -25.54 23.16 7.61
N THR A 370 -24.95 24.34 7.44
CA THR A 370 -24.51 25.20 8.54
C THR A 370 -25.66 25.69 9.42
N GLU A 371 -26.90 25.70 8.94
CA GLU A 371 -28.08 26.10 9.74
C GLU A 371 -28.60 24.98 10.64
N LEU A 372 -28.22 23.72 10.37
CA LEU A 372 -28.66 22.55 11.14
C LEU A 372 -27.98 22.41 12.49
N THR A 373 -26.91 23.16 12.73
CA THR A 373 -26.11 23.05 13.96
C THR A 373 -26.16 24.36 14.73
N ASP A 374 -26.16 24.26 16.05
CA ASP A 374 -26.02 25.41 16.93
C ASP A 374 -24.55 25.84 17.06
N GLU A 375 -24.29 27.00 17.66
CA GLU A 375 -22.93 27.45 18.00
C GLU A 375 -22.17 26.46 18.91
N LYS A 376 -22.89 25.51 19.54
CA LYS A 376 -22.36 24.41 20.35
C LYS A 376 -22.23 23.08 19.60
N GLY A 377 -22.39 23.06 18.26
CA GLY A 377 -22.35 21.85 17.43
C GLY A 377 -23.53 20.89 17.62
N GLN A 378 -24.56 21.28 18.36
CA GLN A 378 -25.75 20.46 18.61
C GLN A 378 -26.74 20.56 17.46
N PHE A 379 -27.39 19.45 17.13
CA PHE A 379 -28.35 19.37 16.03
C PHE A 379 -29.67 20.10 16.36
N LYS A 380 -30.09 21.01 15.48
CA LYS A 380 -31.34 21.78 15.58
C LYS A 380 -32.48 21.07 14.86
N GLN A 381 -33.28 20.30 15.61
CA GLN A 381 -34.43 19.58 15.07
C GLN A 381 -35.44 20.51 14.37
N GLU A 382 -35.73 21.68 14.92
CA GLU A 382 -36.70 22.63 14.34
C GLU A 382 -36.25 23.13 12.95
N THR A 383 -34.95 23.40 12.78
CA THR A 383 -34.40 23.79 11.47
C THR A 383 -34.50 22.64 10.47
N PHE A 384 -34.26 21.40 10.92
CA PHE A 384 -34.41 20.22 10.08
C PHE A 384 -35.87 20.00 9.67
N ASP A 385 -36.82 20.14 10.58
CA ASP A 385 -38.25 19.99 10.29
C ASP A 385 -38.73 21.04 9.27
N ARG A 386 -38.12 22.25 9.28
CA ARG A 386 -38.37 23.32 8.30
C ARG A 386 -37.73 23.04 6.94
N LEU A 387 -36.47 22.60 6.91
CA LEU A 387 -35.71 22.35 5.68
C LEU A 387 -36.12 21.05 4.99
N GLY A 388 -36.63 20.09 5.76
CA GLY A 388 -36.98 18.76 5.32
C GLY A 388 -35.77 17.86 5.04
N ASN A 389 -36.07 16.71 4.43
CA ASN A 389 -35.08 15.68 4.12
C ASN A 389 -34.00 16.17 3.16
N VAL A 390 -32.80 15.60 3.32
CA VAL A 390 -31.66 15.83 2.42
C VAL A 390 -31.82 14.96 1.17
N TYR A 391 -31.62 15.57 0.01
CA TYR A 391 -31.57 14.90 -1.28
C TYR A 391 -30.15 14.91 -1.83
N MET A 392 -29.81 13.87 -2.58
CA MET A 392 -28.50 13.69 -3.19
C MET A 392 -28.68 13.33 -4.66
N SER A 393 -27.61 13.47 -5.46
CA SER A 393 -27.67 13.04 -6.85
C SER A 393 -27.91 11.54 -6.96
N THR A 394 -28.56 11.12 -8.06
CA THR A 394 -28.81 9.70 -8.36
C THR A 394 -27.52 8.88 -8.31
N TYR A 395 -26.41 9.42 -8.84
CA TYR A 395 -25.11 8.77 -8.77
C TYR A 395 -24.60 8.58 -7.33
N ASN A 396 -24.73 9.59 -6.47
CA ASN A 396 -24.23 9.49 -5.09
C ASN A 396 -25.05 8.47 -4.27
N LEU A 397 -26.38 8.48 -4.42
CA LEU A 397 -27.26 7.45 -3.82
C LEU A 397 -26.90 6.04 -4.30
N TRP A 398 -26.63 5.90 -5.60
CA TRP A 398 -26.18 4.66 -6.20
C TRP A 398 -24.84 4.19 -5.61
N GLY A 399 -23.88 5.11 -5.46
CA GLY A 399 -22.61 4.86 -4.81
C GLY A 399 -22.77 4.38 -3.37
N ILE A 400 -23.65 5.02 -2.59
CA ILE A 400 -23.94 4.62 -1.20
C ILE A 400 -24.51 3.20 -1.14
N PHE A 401 -25.50 2.89 -2.00
CA PHE A 401 -26.11 1.56 -2.06
C PHE A 401 -25.07 0.46 -2.36
N PHE A 402 -24.23 0.67 -3.39
CA PHE A 402 -23.19 -0.31 -3.72
C PHE A 402 -22.06 -0.35 -2.68
N GLY A 403 -21.80 0.75 -1.96
CA GLY A 403 -20.91 0.76 -0.80
C GLY A 403 -21.37 -0.26 0.25
N TYR A 404 -22.65 -0.23 0.62
CA TYR A 404 -23.22 -1.20 1.57
C TYR A 404 -23.26 -2.62 1.01
N ALA A 405 -23.63 -2.78 -0.26
CA ALA A 405 -23.66 -4.09 -0.90
C ALA A 405 -22.27 -4.73 -0.99
N THR A 406 -21.23 -3.95 -1.28
CA THR A 406 -19.85 -4.44 -1.38
C THR A 406 -19.30 -4.88 -0.03
N PHE A 407 -19.66 -4.18 1.05
CA PHE A 407 -19.29 -4.61 2.40
C PHE A 407 -19.85 -6.00 2.72
N LEU A 408 -21.15 -6.20 2.50
CA LEU A 408 -21.80 -7.50 2.73
C LEU A 408 -21.31 -8.59 1.76
N SER A 409 -21.04 -8.24 0.51
CA SER A 409 -20.57 -9.20 -0.49
C SER A 409 -19.22 -9.80 -0.09
N ALA A 410 -18.35 -9.06 0.61
CA ALA A 410 -17.09 -9.59 1.12
C ALA A 410 -17.31 -10.77 2.07
N PHE A 411 -18.29 -10.66 2.98
CA PHE A 411 -18.68 -11.74 3.89
C PHE A 411 -19.33 -12.92 3.16
N VAL A 412 -20.16 -12.65 2.14
CA VAL A 412 -20.78 -13.70 1.34
C VAL A 412 -19.73 -14.46 0.52
N GLN A 413 -18.78 -13.75 -0.07
CA GLN A 413 -17.71 -14.33 -0.88
C GLN A 413 -16.86 -15.29 -0.05
N ILE A 414 -16.44 -14.87 1.14
CA ILE A 414 -15.65 -15.70 2.03
C ILE A 414 -16.46 -16.88 2.58
N PHE A 415 -17.76 -16.69 2.84
CA PHE A 415 -18.65 -17.76 3.28
C PHE A 415 -18.86 -18.83 2.20
N LEU A 416 -19.04 -18.45 0.94
CA LEU A 416 -19.28 -19.39 -0.16
C LEU A 416 -17.99 -20.10 -0.62
N PHE A 417 -16.92 -19.33 -0.84
CA PHE A 417 -15.70 -19.82 -1.48
C PHE A 417 -14.55 -20.05 -0.48
N GLY A 418 -14.42 -19.18 0.53
CA GLY A 418 -13.33 -19.24 1.52
C GLY A 418 -13.58 -20.18 2.71
N ARG A 419 -14.82 -20.66 2.93
CA ARG A 419 -15.18 -21.39 4.15
C ARG A 419 -14.32 -22.61 4.45
N LYS A 420 -13.97 -23.39 3.42
CA LYS A 420 -13.17 -24.61 3.60
C LYS A 420 -11.75 -24.27 4.06
N LYS A 421 -11.16 -23.23 3.46
CA LYS A 421 -9.81 -22.74 3.81
C LYS A 421 -9.78 -22.20 5.24
N ILE A 422 -10.74 -21.35 5.60
CA ILE A 422 -10.85 -20.79 6.96
C ILE A 422 -11.02 -21.90 7.99
N TRP A 423 -11.89 -22.88 7.71
CA TRP A 423 -12.14 -23.95 8.65
C TRP A 423 -10.91 -24.84 8.84
N ALA A 424 -10.16 -25.11 7.77
CA ALA A 424 -8.86 -25.77 7.86
C ALA A 424 -7.87 -24.95 8.72
N THR A 425 -7.73 -23.65 8.47
CA THR A 425 -6.87 -22.78 9.28
C THR A 425 -7.27 -22.76 10.75
N ILE A 426 -8.56 -22.67 11.07
CA ILE A 426 -9.06 -22.74 12.46
C ILE A 426 -8.69 -24.08 13.10
N GLN A 427 -8.80 -25.20 12.37
CA GLN A 427 -8.38 -26.51 12.88
C GLN A 427 -6.87 -26.56 13.14
N HIS A 428 -6.05 -26.02 12.24
CA HIS A 428 -4.60 -25.97 12.41
C HIS A 428 -4.18 -25.12 13.62
N LEU A 429 -4.81 -23.96 13.80
CA LEU A 429 -4.62 -23.10 14.97
C LEU A 429 -5.01 -23.82 16.27
N ARG A 430 -6.15 -24.54 16.26
CA ARG A 430 -6.60 -25.33 17.40
C ARG A 430 -5.64 -26.48 17.74
N GLN A 431 -5.03 -27.10 16.73
CA GLN A 431 -4.04 -28.15 16.89
C GLN A 431 -2.62 -27.63 17.19
N ARG A 432 -2.42 -26.30 17.25
CA ARG A 432 -1.11 -25.62 17.40
C ARG A 432 -0.04 -26.14 16.42
N LYS A 433 -0.45 -26.53 15.21
CA LYS A 433 0.49 -26.92 14.15
C LYS A 433 1.01 -25.65 13.47
N GLN A 434 2.06 -25.06 14.03
CA GLN A 434 2.64 -23.79 13.57
C GLN A 434 3.26 -23.86 12.15
N HIS A 435 3.59 -25.07 11.65
CA HIS A 435 4.13 -25.25 10.29
C HIS A 435 3.41 -26.43 9.60
N SER A 436 2.16 -26.23 9.22
CA SER A 436 1.40 -27.27 8.51
C SER A 436 1.68 -27.29 7.01
N PHE A 437 2.14 -26.19 6.45
CA PHE A 437 2.44 -26.07 5.02
C PHE A 437 3.89 -26.48 4.74
N LYS A 438 4.07 -27.26 3.67
CA LYS A 438 5.36 -27.87 3.29
C LYS A 438 5.99 -27.21 2.07
N ASP A 439 5.41 -26.12 1.57
CA ASP A 439 5.97 -25.39 0.44
C ASP A 439 7.29 -24.70 0.81
N ARG A 440 8.12 -24.47 -0.21
CA ARG A 440 9.45 -23.89 -0.06
C ARG A 440 9.43 -22.52 0.65
N LEU A 441 8.46 -21.66 0.35
CA LEU A 441 8.38 -20.32 0.94
C LEU A 441 8.09 -20.37 2.45
N ASN A 442 7.17 -21.22 2.88
CA ASN A 442 6.90 -21.43 4.31
C ASN A 442 8.10 -22.06 5.04
N VAL A 443 8.86 -22.93 4.39
CA VAL A 443 10.12 -23.47 4.94
C VAL A 443 11.15 -22.36 5.13
N LEU A 444 11.35 -21.47 4.15
CA LEU A 444 12.26 -20.33 4.29
C LEU A 444 11.79 -19.38 5.42
N MET A 445 10.49 -19.10 5.50
CA MET A 445 9.93 -18.28 6.58
C MET A 445 10.11 -18.89 7.98
N SER A 446 10.18 -20.23 8.09
CA SER A 446 10.38 -20.91 9.37
C SER A 446 11.76 -20.67 10.01
N ALA A 447 12.73 -20.18 9.23
CA ALA A 447 14.04 -19.79 9.77
C ALA A 447 13.97 -18.51 10.63
N TYR A 448 12.88 -17.74 10.55
CA TYR A 448 12.70 -16.49 11.30
C TYR A 448 11.88 -16.71 12.57
N GLU A 449 12.29 -16.04 13.65
CA GLU A 449 11.51 -16.02 14.87
C GLU A 449 10.17 -15.31 14.65
N GLU A 450 9.10 -15.97 15.09
CA GLU A 450 7.76 -15.43 14.95
C GLU A 450 7.52 -14.26 15.90
N VAL A 451 6.90 -13.18 15.41
CA VAL A 451 6.48 -12.07 16.29
C VAL A 451 5.51 -12.58 17.37
N PRO A 452 5.82 -12.40 18.66
CA PRO A 452 4.96 -12.88 19.74
C PRO A 452 3.59 -12.21 19.75
N LEU A 453 2.53 -12.98 20.05
CA LEU A 453 1.16 -12.48 20.07
C LEU A 453 0.96 -11.34 21.08
N TRP A 454 1.73 -11.31 22.17
CA TRP A 454 1.63 -10.27 23.20
C TRP A 454 2.03 -8.87 22.69
N TRP A 455 2.84 -8.76 21.62
CA TRP A 455 3.18 -7.47 21.01
C TRP A 455 1.92 -6.82 20.43
N TYR A 456 1.14 -7.60 19.68
CA TYR A 456 -0.12 -7.15 19.09
C TYR A 456 -1.16 -6.82 20.16
N ILE A 457 -1.26 -7.62 21.23
CA ILE A 457 -2.15 -7.33 22.37
C ILE A 457 -1.75 -6.03 23.07
N THR A 458 -0.46 -5.85 23.35
CA THR A 458 0.04 -4.64 24.04
C THR A 458 -0.24 -3.40 23.19
N LEU A 459 0.05 -3.48 21.89
CA LEU A 459 -0.21 -2.41 20.94
C LEU A 459 -1.71 -2.09 20.86
N PHE A 460 -2.58 -3.11 20.81
CA PHE A 460 -4.03 -2.92 20.88
C PHE A 460 -4.47 -2.22 22.16
N ILE A 461 -4.02 -2.68 23.33
CA ILE A 461 -4.41 -2.11 24.63
C ILE A 461 -3.96 -0.65 24.73
N CYS A 462 -2.74 -0.32 24.30
CA CYS A 462 -2.24 1.06 24.29
C CYS A 462 -3.10 1.97 23.41
N CYS A 463 -3.45 1.52 22.20
CA CYS A 463 -4.26 2.30 21.27
C CYS A 463 -5.70 2.45 21.76
N PHE A 464 -6.30 1.36 22.21
CA PHE A 464 -7.65 1.32 22.75
C PHE A 464 -7.80 2.26 23.96
N SER A 465 -6.82 2.24 24.87
CA SER A 465 -6.80 3.14 26.03
C SER A 465 -6.64 4.60 25.61
N THR A 466 -5.74 4.89 24.68
CA THR A 466 -5.54 6.26 24.15
C THR A 466 -6.82 6.79 23.52
N MET A 467 -7.54 5.97 22.75
CA MET A 467 -8.76 6.39 22.08
C MET A 467 -9.92 6.60 23.06
N LEU A 468 -10.04 5.76 24.08
CA LEU A 468 -11.03 5.97 25.15
C LEU A 468 -10.77 7.27 25.93
N ILE A 469 -9.50 7.63 26.17
CA ILE A 469 -9.15 8.90 26.82
C ILE A 469 -9.59 10.08 25.93
N LEU A 470 -9.30 10.05 24.63
CA LEU A 470 -9.69 11.10 23.68
C LEU A 470 -11.22 11.25 23.56
N ILE A 471 -11.95 10.15 23.65
CA ILE A 471 -13.42 10.18 23.69
C ILE A 471 -13.91 10.84 24.99
N HIS A 472 -13.25 10.55 26.11
CA HIS A 472 -13.64 11.11 27.40
C HIS A 472 -13.31 12.59 27.55
N THR A 473 -12.26 13.10 26.88
CA THR A 473 -11.93 14.53 26.86
C THR A 473 -12.91 15.38 26.05
N GLN A 474 -13.96 14.78 25.46
CA GLN A 474 -15.00 15.45 24.65
C GLN A 474 -14.47 16.12 23.37
N ASP A 475 -13.22 15.85 22.98
CA ASP A 475 -12.69 16.31 21.68
C ASP A 475 -13.35 15.58 20.50
N LEU A 476 -13.91 14.40 20.77
CA LEU A 476 -14.66 13.57 19.83
C LEU A 476 -16.10 13.45 20.37
N TYR A 477 -17.08 14.00 19.65
CA TYR A 477 -18.51 13.93 19.98
C TYR A 477 -19.08 12.52 19.74
N LEU A 478 -18.43 11.50 20.29
CA LEU A 478 -18.69 10.09 20.03
C LEU A 478 -18.97 9.35 21.35
N PRO A 479 -20.06 8.56 21.46
CA PRO A 479 -20.25 7.67 22.60
C PRO A 479 -19.17 6.59 22.68
N TRP A 480 -18.65 6.27 23.87
CA TRP A 480 -17.57 5.28 24.03
C TRP A 480 -17.92 3.88 23.51
N TRP A 481 -19.20 3.51 23.50
CA TRP A 481 -19.65 2.19 23.05
C TRP A 481 -19.59 2.02 21.52
N THR A 482 -19.75 3.10 20.75
CA THR A 482 -19.66 3.01 19.27
C THR A 482 -18.24 2.70 18.83
N TYR A 483 -17.24 3.20 19.57
CA TYR A 483 -15.84 2.82 19.34
C TYR A 483 -15.61 1.32 19.51
N ILE A 484 -16.19 0.70 20.54
CA ILE A 484 -16.09 -0.76 20.75
C ILE A 484 -16.72 -1.51 19.57
N VAL A 485 -17.90 -1.08 19.12
CA VAL A 485 -18.57 -1.67 17.96
C VAL A 485 -17.70 -1.56 16.71
N GLY A 486 -17.11 -0.38 16.47
CA GLY A 486 -16.21 -0.15 15.34
C GLY A 486 -14.95 -1.02 15.38
N VAL A 487 -14.36 -1.20 16.56
CA VAL A 487 -13.19 -2.08 16.77
C VAL A 487 -13.55 -3.54 16.49
N VAL A 488 -14.69 -4.02 17.00
CA VAL A 488 -15.15 -5.40 16.76
C VAL A 488 -15.42 -5.63 15.27
N LEU A 489 -16.11 -4.70 14.61
CA LEU A 489 -16.40 -4.81 13.18
C LEU A 489 -15.14 -4.73 12.33
N GLY A 490 -14.21 -3.83 12.67
CA GLY A 490 -12.89 -3.76 12.04
C GLY A 490 -12.16 -5.10 12.11
N GLY A 491 -12.11 -5.72 13.30
CA GLY A 491 -11.52 -7.05 13.48
C GLY A 491 -12.19 -8.14 12.63
N LEU A 492 -13.52 -8.13 12.54
CA LEU A 492 -14.28 -9.08 11.72
C LEU A 492 -14.06 -8.89 10.21
N THR A 493 -13.83 -7.67 9.75
CA THR A 493 -13.63 -7.35 8.33
C THR A 493 -12.25 -7.69 7.78
N VAL A 494 -11.24 -7.84 8.64
CA VAL A 494 -9.84 -8.08 8.25
C VAL A 494 -9.71 -9.32 7.37
N VAL A 495 -10.31 -10.45 7.78
CA VAL A 495 -10.17 -11.72 7.04
C VAL A 495 -10.95 -11.72 5.71
N PRO A 496 -12.25 -11.36 5.67
CA PRO A 496 -13.01 -11.29 4.42
C PRO A 496 -12.39 -10.37 3.37
N MET A 497 -12.02 -9.16 3.77
CA MET A 497 -11.49 -8.17 2.84
C MET A 497 -10.06 -8.49 2.43
N GLY A 498 -9.24 -8.95 3.38
CA GLY A 498 -7.87 -9.39 3.09
C GLY A 498 -7.84 -10.59 2.13
N PHE A 499 -8.80 -11.52 2.23
CA PHE A 499 -8.91 -12.65 1.31
C PHE A 499 -9.21 -12.21 -0.14
N ILE A 500 -10.15 -11.27 -0.32
CA ILE A 500 -10.45 -10.72 -1.65
C ILE A 500 -9.23 -9.99 -2.21
N TYR A 501 -8.61 -9.14 -1.39
CA TYR A 501 -7.44 -8.37 -1.79
C TYR A 501 -6.25 -9.26 -2.17
N ALA A 502 -6.00 -10.34 -1.42
CA ALA A 502 -4.91 -11.27 -1.67
C ALA A 502 -5.01 -12.01 -3.03
N ILE A 503 -6.23 -12.23 -3.54
CA ILE A 503 -6.45 -12.94 -4.81
C ILE A 503 -6.60 -11.97 -5.98
N SER A 504 -7.32 -10.86 -5.76
CA SER A 504 -7.78 -9.98 -6.84
C SER A 504 -7.01 -8.67 -6.94
N ALA A 505 -6.18 -8.32 -5.94
CA ALA A 505 -5.62 -6.99 -5.74
C ALA A 505 -6.67 -5.86 -5.68
N TYR A 506 -7.96 -6.20 -5.51
CA TYR A 506 -9.04 -5.23 -5.38
C TYR A 506 -9.26 -4.88 -3.91
N GLN A 507 -9.12 -3.59 -3.59
CA GLN A 507 -9.36 -3.08 -2.24
C GLN A 507 -10.83 -2.70 -2.08
N VAL A 508 -11.51 -3.36 -1.14
CA VAL A 508 -12.91 -3.04 -0.81
C VAL A 508 -12.94 -1.76 0.02
N SER A 509 -13.70 -0.77 -0.43
CA SER A 509 -13.94 0.45 0.35
C SER A 509 -14.94 0.19 1.48
N THR A 510 -14.61 0.66 2.69
CA THR A 510 -15.44 0.51 3.89
C THR A 510 -16.02 1.83 4.40
N GLY A 511 -15.59 2.98 3.85
CA GLY A 511 -15.91 4.31 4.36
C GLY A 511 -17.41 4.55 4.50
N THR A 512 -18.19 4.25 3.47
CA THR A 512 -19.65 4.44 3.47
C THR A 512 -20.35 3.62 4.56
N TRP A 513 -19.91 2.38 4.81
CA TRP A 513 -20.50 1.54 5.86
C TRP A 513 -20.18 2.08 7.26
N ASN A 514 -18.99 2.66 7.45
CA ASN A 514 -18.61 3.27 8.71
C ASN A 514 -19.40 4.55 9.03
N GLU A 515 -19.85 5.29 8.01
CA GLU A 515 -20.68 6.50 8.19
C GLU A 515 -22.12 6.21 8.63
N LEU A 516 -22.58 4.96 8.55
CA LEU A 516 -23.92 4.54 8.97
C LEU A 516 -24.00 4.24 10.48
N MET A 517 -22.85 3.98 11.14
CA MET A 517 -22.75 3.66 12.57
C MET A 517 -22.46 4.88 13.42
#